data_AF-C4Y0N6-F1
#
_entry.id   AF-C4Y0N6-F1
#
_cell.length_a   1.000
_cell.length_b   1.000
_cell.length_c   1.000
_cell.angle_alpha   90.00
_cell.angle_beta   90.00
_cell.angle_gamma   90.00
#
_symmetry.space_group_name_H-M   'P 1'
#
loop_
_entity.id
_entity.type
_entity.pdbx_description
1 polymer ?
#
loop_
_entity_poly.entity_id
_entity_poly.type
_entity_poly.pdbx_seq_one_letter_code
_entity_poly.pdbx_strand_id
1 'polypeptide(L)'
;MQMNILFCLLWVFTLVSSRLVIPQLPENDDFYKAPDNLQDYKEGDIINWRKTPSSIRSVYYPIHVKNSWQFLIRSKNSVGNATAVVTTVLEPYNADPSKLLSYQYMEDSPSINCFPLILLCSSMQIN
;
A
#
# COMPACT_ATOMS: atom_id res chain seq x y z
N MET A 1 -13.05 -4.72 47.16
CA MET A 1 -12.78 -3.44 46.46
C MET A 1 -11.61 -3.50 45.46
N GLN A 2 -10.61 -4.38 45.63
CA GLN A 2 -9.49 -4.54 44.67
C GLN A 2 -9.83 -5.29 43.37
N MET A 3 -10.81 -6.21 43.38
CA MET A 3 -11.16 -7.05 42.21
C MET A 3 -11.77 -6.24 41.05
N ASN A 4 -12.57 -5.21 41.35
CA ASN A 4 -13.21 -4.35 40.33
C ASN A 4 -12.22 -3.41 39.63
N ILE A 5 -11.16 -2.99 40.32
CA ILE A 5 -10.16 -2.06 39.76
C ILE A 5 -9.31 -2.78 38.71
N LEU A 6 -8.97 -4.05 38.94
CA LEU A 6 -8.22 -4.87 37.97
C LEU A 6 -9.04 -5.15 36.71
N PHE A 7 -10.36 -5.36 36.85
CA PHE A 7 -11.27 -5.55 35.72
C PHE A 7 -11.44 -4.28 34.89
N CYS A 8 -11.51 -3.11 35.52
CA CYS A 8 -11.54 -1.83 34.81
C CYS A 8 -10.24 -1.56 34.04
N LEU A 9 -9.07 -1.88 34.61
CA LEU A 9 -7.78 -1.69 33.94
C LEU A 9 -7.61 -2.60 32.72
N LEU A 10 -8.11 -3.84 32.77
CA LEU A 10 -8.14 -4.76 31.63
C LEU A 10 -9.08 -4.27 30.51
N TRP A 11 -10.22 -3.67 30.85
CA TRP A 11 -11.12 -3.08 29.85
C TRP A 11 -10.52 -1.83 29.17
N VAL A 12 -9.84 -0.97 29.92
CA VAL A 12 -9.16 0.22 29.37
C VAL A 12 -8.01 -0.19 28.43
N PHE A 13 -7.28 -1.27 28.72
CA PHE A 13 -6.20 -1.76 27.85
C PHE A 13 -6.70 -2.28 26.48
N THR A 14 -7.93 -2.80 26.41
CA THR A 14 -8.49 -3.34 25.15
C THR A 14 -9.04 -2.27 24.20
N LEU A 15 -9.42 -1.10 24.71
CA LEU A 15 -10.01 -0.02 23.90
C LEU A 15 -8.99 0.81 23.11
N VAL A 16 -7.70 0.73 23.41
CA VAL A 16 -6.66 1.60 22.82
C VAL A 16 -6.08 1.06 21.50
N SER A 17 -6.51 -0.11 21.02
CA SER A 17 -5.87 -0.76 19.85
C SER A 17 -6.48 -0.44 18.48
N SER A 18 -7.51 0.41 18.37
CA SER A 18 -7.98 0.84 17.04
C SER A 18 -7.06 1.93 16.47
N ARG A 19 -5.98 1.53 15.79
CA ARG A 19 -5.23 2.46 14.93
C ARG A 19 -6.08 2.74 13.69
N LEU A 20 -6.52 3.99 13.53
CA LEU A 20 -6.89 4.49 12.21
C LEU A 20 -5.64 4.40 11.32
N VAL A 21 -5.63 3.46 10.38
CA VAL A 21 -4.52 3.31 9.41
C VAL A 21 -4.76 4.33 8.31
N ILE A 22 -4.32 5.56 8.56
CA ILE A 22 -4.16 6.56 7.50
C ILE A 22 -2.93 6.14 6.71
N PRO A 23 -3.03 5.96 5.38
CA PRO A 23 -1.86 5.68 4.56
C PRO A 23 -0.85 6.80 4.75
N GLN A 24 0.38 6.45 5.14
CA GLN A 24 1.48 7.41 5.16
C GLN A 24 1.80 7.83 3.72
N LEU A 25 2.23 9.08 3.56
CA LEU A 25 2.82 9.52 2.30
C LEU A 25 4.07 8.66 2.00
N PRO A 26 4.34 8.28 0.75
CA PRO A 26 5.48 7.45 0.39
C PRO A 26 6.81 7.96 0.89
N GLU A 27 7.00 9.28 0.90
CA GLU A 27 8.21 9.90 1.44
C GLU A 27 8.50 9.49 2.91
N ASN A 28 7.45 9.20 3.67
CA ASN A 28 7.49 8.88 5.09
C ASN A 28 7.25 7.38 5.37
N ASP A 29 7.14 6.56 4.33
CA ASP A 29 6.83 5.14 4.45
C ASP A 29 8.02 4.29 3.97
N ASP A 30 8.64 3.56 4.90
CA ASP A 30 9.82 2.74 4.65
C ASP A 30 9.58 1.66 3.58
N PHE A 31 8.32 1.28 3.31
CA PHE A 31 7.99 0.34 2.23
C PHE A 31 8.43 0.84 0.85
N TYR A 32 8.46 2.15 0.63
CA TYR A 32 8.86 2.76 -0.65
C TYR A 32 10.37 2.93 -0.78
N LYS A 33 11.15 2.68 0.29
CA LYS A 33 12.60 2.79 0.26
C LYS A 33 13.21 1.55 -0.39
N ALA A 34 14.08 1.80 -1.35
CA ALA A 34 14.95 0.79 -1.92
C ALA A 34 15.92 0.24 -0.87
N PRO A 35 16.08 -1.09 -0.72
CA PRO A 35 17.11 -1.65 0.14
C PRO A 35 18.50 -1.53 -0.51
N ASP A 36 19.55 -1.48 0.32
CA ASP A 36 20.93 -1.33 -0.14
C ASP A 36 21.40 -2.50 -1.01
N ASN A 37 20.83 -3.69 -0.80
CA ASN A 37 21.18 -4.91 -1.51
C ASN A 37 20.39 -5.14 -2.81
N LEU A 38 19.90 -4.07 -3.43
CA LEU A 38 19.14 -4.09 -4.70
C LEU A 38 19.84 -4.86 -5.84
N GLN A 39 21.18 -4.89 -5.83
CA GLN A 39 21.99 -5.56 -6.85
C GLN A 39 21.91 -7.10 -6.77
N ASP A 40 21.52 -7.64 -5.62
CA ASP A 40 21.39 -9.08 -5.42
C ASP A 40 20.12 -9.65 -6.07
N TYR A 41 19.16 -8.78 -6.40
CA TYR A 41 17.89 -9.11 -7.03
C TYR A 41 17.94 -8.98 -8.56
N LYS A 42 17.26 -9.89 -9.25
CA LYS A 42 17.09 -9.86 -10.71
C LYS A 42 15.98 -8.90 -11.13
N GLU A 43 15.98 -8.53 -12.40
CA GLU A 43 14.92 -7.70 -12.98
C GLU A 43 13.56 -8.38 -12.88
N GLY A 44 12.59 -7.70 -12.26
CA GLY A 44 11.25 -8.24 -12.02
C GLY A 44 11.10 -8.99 -10.70
N ASP A 45 12.17 -9.19 -9.92
CA ASP A 45 12.06 -9.85 -8.62
C ASP A 45 11.23 -9.01 -7.64
N ILE A 46 10.39 -9.71 -6.86
CA ILE A 46 9.64 -9.11 -5.75
C ILE A 46 10.58 -9.02 -4.55
N ILE A 47 10.89 -7.80 -4.13
CA ILE A 47 11.73 -7.50 -2.97
C ILE A 47 10.90 -7.59 -1.69
N ASN A 48 9.72 -6.98 -1.69
CA ASN A 48 8.83 -6.95 -0.54
C ASN A 48 7.37 -6.81 -1.01
N TRP A 49 6.41 -7.19 -0.18
CA TRP A 49 4.99 -7.04 -0.47
C TRP A 49 4.17 -6.85 0.79
N ARG A 50 3.05 -6.14 0.66
CA ARG A 50 2.08 -5.96 1.74
C ARG A 50 0.67 -5.85 1.20
N LYS A 51 -0.33 -6.13 2.05
CA LYS A 51 -1.70 -5.70 1.76
C LYS A 51 -1.76 -4.18 1.73
N THR A 52 -2.63 -3.62 0.90
CA THR A 52 -2.81 -2.16 0.88
C THR A 52 -3.32 -1.70 2.26
N PRO A 53 -2.81 -0.57 2.78
CA PRO A 53 -3.15 -0.09 4.11
C PRO A 53 -4.63 0.30 4.25
N SER A 54 -5.29 0.64 3.14
CA SER A 54 -6.73 0.89 3.09
C SER A 54 -7.37 0.21 1.86
N SER A 55 -8.70 0.19 1.82
CA SER A 55 -9.47 -0.27 0.67
C SER A 55 -9.39 0.73 -0.48
N ILE A 56 -9.22 0.22 -1.70
CA ILE A 56 -9.20 1.02 -2.93
C ILE A 56 -10.58 1.63 -3.19
N ARG A 57 -10.65 2.95 -3.39
CA ARG A 57 -11.89 3.72 -3.60
C ARG A 57 -11.64 4.86 -4.59
N SER A 58 -12.61 5.13 -5.46
CA SER A 58 -12.59 6.31 -6.33
C SER A 58 -13.63 7.32 -5.84
N VAL A 59 -13.34 8.61 -6.02
CA VAL A 59 -14.28 9.71 -5.76
C VAL A 59 -15.47 9.64 -6.72
N TYR A 60 -15.23 9.21 -7.96
CA TYR A 60 -16.21 9.29 -9.05
C TYR A 60 -17.08 8.05 -9.20
N TYR A 61 -16.58 6.88 -8.79
CA TYR A 61 -17.29 5.62 -8.92
C TYR A 61 -16.85 4.61 -7.84
N PRO A 62 -17.76 3.73 -7.39
CA PRO A 62 -17.40 2.70 -6.43
C PRO A 62 -16.45 1.68 -7.07
N ILE A 63 -15.28 1.47 -6.45
CA ILE A 63 -14.33 0.41 -6.82
C ILE A 63 -14.45 -0.69 -5.78
N HIS A 64 -14.89 -1.87 -6.20
CA HIS A 64 -15.08 -3.03 -5.34
C HIS A 64 -14.13 -4.13 -5.77
N VAL A 65 -13.04 -4.29 -5.02
CA VAL A 65 -12.03 -5.35 -5.22
C VAL A 65 -12.06 -6.31 -4.04
N LYS A 66 -11.77 -7.58 -4.29
CA LYS A 66 -11.74 -8.62 -3.26
C LYS A 66 -10.50 -8.46 -2.39
N ASN A 67 -9.34 -8.27 -3.02
CA ASN A 67 -8.08 -8.00 -2.34
C ASN A 67 -7.25 -7.00 -3.13
N SER A 68 -6.29 -6.38 -2.45
CA SER A 68 -5.31 -5.48 -3.05
C SER A 68 -3.99 -5.57 -2.30
N TRP A 69 -2.90 -5.53 -3.06
CA TRP A 69 -1.54 -5.61 -2.54
C TRP A 69 -0.63 -4.60 -3.22
N GLN A 70 0.39 -4.17 -2.48
CA GLN A 70 1.52 -3.44 -3.02
C GLN A 70 2.73 -4.36 -3.06
N PHE A 71 3.48 -4.28 -4.14
CA PHE A 71 4.72 -5.02 -4.35
C PHE A 71 5.85 -4.03 -4.61
N LEU A 72 6.93 -4.15 -3.86
CA LEU A 72 8.20 -3.50 -4.15
C LEU A 72 8.99 -4.43 -5.07
N ILE A 73 9.26 -3.99 -6.29
CA ILE A 73 9.85 -4.80 -7.37
C ILE A 73 11.18 -4.18 -7.78
N ARG A 74 12.17 -5.04 -8.04
CA ARG A 74 13.44 -4.63 -8.64
C ARG A 74 13.26 -4.31 -10.12
N SER A 75 13.63 -3.09 -10.52
CA SER A 75 13.60 -2.60 -11.91
C SER A 75 14.94 -1.94 -12.30
N LYS A 76 14.98 -1.31 -13.48
CA LYS A 76 16.09 -0.50 -13.98
C LYS A 76 15.63 0.92 -14.28
N ASN A 77 16.48 1.89 -13.99
CA ASN A 77 16.25 3.28 -14.39
C ASN A 77 16.67 3.52 -15.85
N SER A 78 16.47 4.74 -16.36
CA SER A 78 16.79 5.13 -17.75
C SER A 78 18.26 4.97 -18.15
N VAL A 79 19.18 4.92 -17.18
CA VAL A 79 20.63 4.75 -17.40
C VAL A 79 21.06 3.28 -17.17
N GLY A 80 20.12 2.39 -16.84
CA GLY A 80 20.34 0.95 -16.67
C GLY A 80 20.76 0.51 -15.27
N ASN A 81 20.83 1.43 -14.29
CA ASN A 81 21.15 1.08 -12.91
C ASN A 81 19.95 0.44 -12.20
N ALA A 82 20.21 -0.47 -11.26
CA ALA A 82 19.17 -1.10 -10.45
C ALA A 82 18.42 -0.05 -9.62
N THR A 83 17.10 -0.17 -9.59
CA THR A 83 16.20 0.66 -8.78
C THR A 83 15.04 -0.17 -8.27
N ALA A 84 14.30 0.33 -7.28
CA ALA A 84 13.06 -0.27 -6.82
C ALA A 84 11.86 0.54 -7.32
N VAL A 85 10.77 -0.15 -7.69
CA VAL A 85 9.50 0.47 -8.06
C VAL A 85 8.38 -0.20 -7.29
N VAL A 86 7.35 0.55 -6.93
CA VAL A 86 6.15 -0.01 -6.29
C VAL A 86 5.07 -0.18 -7.35
N THR A 87 4.46 -1.36 -7.38
CA THR A 87 3.25 -1.62 -8.16
C THR A 87 2.11 -2.07 -7.25
N THR A 88 0.89 -1.91 -7.72
CA THR A 88 -0.31 -2.39 -7.03
C THR A 88 -1.02 -3.43 -7.86
N VAL A 89 -1.35 -4.55 -7.24
CA VAL A 89 -2.17 -5.60 -7.86
C VAL A 89 -3.53 -5.64 -7.18
N LEU A 90 -4.58 -5.65 -7.99
CA LEU A 90 -5.96 -5.73 -7.55
C LEU A 90 -6.53 -7.09 -7.96
N GLU A 91 -7.08 -7.83 -7.01
CA GLU A 91 -7.85 -9.05 -7.29
C GLU A 91 -9.35 -8.70 -7.32
N PRO A 92 -10.01 -8.81 -8.49
CA PRO A 92 -11.46 -8.67 -8.56
C PRO A 92 -12.17 -9.90 -7.95
N TYR A 93 -13.47 -9.78 -7.69
CA TYR A 93 -14.29 -10.95 -7.37
C TYR A 93 -14.35 -11.90 -8.58
N ASN A 94 -14.26 -13.20 -8.34
CA ASN A 94 -14.23 -14.24 -9.39
C ASN A 94 -13.08 -14.04 -10.40
N ALA A 95 -11.91 -13.63 -9.91
CA ALA A 95 -10.72 -13.46 -10.73
C ALA A 95 -10.32 -14.75 -11.48
N ASP A 96 -9.98 -14.60 -12.75
CA ASP A 96 -9.33 -15.64 -13.56
C ASP A 96 -7.82 -15.42 -13.50
N PRO A 97 -7.05 -16.26 -12.77
CA PRO A 97 -5.62 -16.05 -12.59
C PRO A 97 -4.79 -16.23 -13.87
N SER A 98 -5.39 -16.71 -14.97
CA SER A 98 -4.73 -16.79 -16.28
C SER A 98 -4.76 -15.48 -17.05
N LYS A 99 -5.56 -14.48 -16.61
CA LYS A 99 -5.69 -13.18 -17.27
C LYS A 99 -5.03 -12.09 -16.46
N LEU A 100 -4.22 -11.27 -17.14
CA LEU A 100 -3.55 -10.12 -16.53
C LEU A 100 -3.88 -8.85 -17.32
N LEU A 101 -4.34 -7.82 -16.60
CA LEU A 101 -4.52 -6.48 -17.14
C LEU A 101 -3.47 -5.56 -16.52
N SER A 102 -2.62 -4.97 -17.35
CA SER A 102 -1.74 -3.87 -16.94
C SER A 102 -2.45 -2.56 -17.23
N TYR A 103 -2.62 -1.72 -16.22
CA TYR A 103 -3.22 -0.40 -16.35
C TYR A 103 -2.25 0.66 -15.84
N GLN A 104 -1.99 1.66 -16.69
CA GLN A 104 -1.14 2.79 -16.39
C GLN A 104 -2.02 3.97 -16.03
N TYR A 105 -1.84 4.47 -14.81
CA TYR A 105 -2.54 5.67 -14.36
C TYR A 105 -1.92 6.91 -15.00
N MET A 106 -2.73 7.94 -15.19
CA MET A 106 -2.29 9.23 -15.73
C MET A 106 -1.66 10.05 -14.59
N GLU A 107 -0.41 9.72 -14.24
CA GLU A 107 0.39 10.50 -13.30
C GLU A 107 1.12 11.62 -14.05
N ASP A 108 0.78 12.87 -13.75
CA ASP A 108 1.36 14.08 -14.36
C ASP A 108 2.06 14.94 -13.29
N SER A 109 2.94 14.29 -12.52
CA SER A 109 3.71 14.94 -11.46
C SER A 109 5.03 14.20 -11.22
N PRO A 110 6.13 14.90 -10.95
CA PRO A 110 7.41 14.28 -10.58
C PRO A 110 7.51 13.96 -9.08
N SER A 111 6.50 14.31 -8.27
CA SER A 111 6.54 14.09 -6.83
C SER A 111 6.24 12.64 -6.47
N ILE A 112 7.07 12.02 -5.63
CA ILE A 112 6.83 10.65 -5.12
C ILE A 112 5.49 10.52 -4.38
N ASN A 113 4.98 11.62 -3.82
CA ASN A 113 3.70 11.66 -3.14
C ASN A 113 2.49 11.74 -4.10
N CYS A 114 2.72 11.82 -5.41
CA CYS A 114 1.67 11.73 -6.42
C CYS A 114 1.39 10.30 -6.87
N PHE A 115 2.01 9.31 -6.20
CA PHE A 115 1.86 7.90 -6.54
C PHE A 115 0.38 7.49 -6.68
N PRO A 116 -0.02 6.81 -7.78
CA PRO A 116 -1.42 6.59 -8.13
C PRO A 116 -2.28 5.96 -7.04
N LEU A 117 -1.69 5.10 -6.21
CA LEU A 117 -2.43 4.43 -5.16
C LEU A 117 -2.81 5.35 -4.00
N ILE A 118 -2.02 6.38 -3.71
CA ILE A 118 -2.37 7.34 -2.66
C ILE A 118 -3.70 7.98 -3.02
N LEU A 119 -3.87 8.45 -4.26
CA LEU A 119 -5.12 9.06 -4.73
C LEU A 119 -6.32 8.12 -4.59
N LEU A 120 -6.13 6.83 -4.87
CA LEU A 120 -7.17 5.81 -4.74
C LEU A 120 -7.48 5.42 -3.29
N CYS A 121 -6.66 5.81 -2.32
CA CYS A 121 -6.81 5.39 -0.92
C CYS A 121 -6.95 6.60 0.03
N SER A 122 -6.60 7.81 -0.41
CA SER A 122 -6.81 9.12 0.25
C SER A 122 -8.01 9.89 -0.30
N SER A 123 -8.77 9.34 -1.26
CA SER A 123 -10.00 9.93 -1.82
C SER A 123 -11.09 10.28 -0.80
N MET A 124 -10.87 9.99 0.49
CA MET A 124 -11.74 10.28 1.62
C MET A 124 -11.23 11.44 2.52
N GLN A 125 -10.17 12.14 2.13
CA GLN A 125 -9.59 13.25 2.91
C GLN A 125 -9.85 14.65 2.32
N ILE A 126 -10.78 14.77 1.37
CA ILE A 126 -11.31 16.07 0.95
C ILE A 126 -12.54 16.37 1.82
N ASN A 127 -12.30 16.97 2.97
CA ASN A 127 -13.25 17.78 3.73
C ASN A 127 -12.46 18.87 4.44
#